data_AF-A0A8C1DQY6-F1
#
_entry.id   AF-A0A8C1DQY6-F1
#
_cell.length_a   1.000
_cell.length_b   1.000
_cell.length_c   1.000
_cell.angle_alpha   90.00
_cell.angle_beta   90.00
_cell.angle_gamma   90.00
#
_symmetry.space_group_name_H-M   'P 1'
#
loop_
_entity.id
_entity.type
_entity.pdbx_description
1 polymer ?
#
loop_
_entity_poly.entity_id
_entity_poly.type
_entity_poly.pdbx_seq_one_letter_code
_entity_poly.pdbx_strand_id
1 'polypeptide(L)'
;MGLRQSQLELQEVRLSHRQLSARLEELTEECSLQGFSPNPHSILCEIEQSMEQEELEQEREQLRLQLWEAYCQVRSICSHLRGNDITDSALSTDSSMDESSETLSAKDVPTGSLHANLLELRRLTQNLLDGNESTSSRRSDEEVLEEQVRKLSEELRELRELYEQEQEKTRNSQEEVLQLHNQVALLSVEVSSSREENEHLRAMAEVHEPNEQLQSAIRDRDEAIAKKKAVEMELAKCKIDIMSLNSQLLDAIQQKLNLSQQLEAWQFASSGLFTVWLLWFLI
;
A
#
# COMPACT_ATOMS: atom_id res chain seq x y z
N MET A 1 -8.74 145.87 -65.12
CA MET A 1 -9.49 145.15 -64.07
C MET A 1 -9.89 143.73 -64.50
N GLY A 2 -10.38 143.46 -65.72
CA GLY A 2 -10.86 142.12 -66.11
C GLY A 2 -9.82 141.00 -66.29
N LEU A 3 -8.61 141.27 -66.79
CA LEU A 3 -7.65 140.18 -67.08
C LEU A 3 -7.08 139.51 -65.82
N ARG A 4 -6.92 140.25 -64.72
CA ARG A 4 -6.40 139.74 -63.45
C ARG A 4 -7.37 138.76 -62.78
N GLN A 5 -8.67 138.94 -63.02
CA GLN A 5 -9.72 138.04 -62.55
C GLN A 5 -9.73 136.73 -63.32
N SER A 6 -9.63 136.79 -64.65
CA SER A 6 -9.45 135.61 -65.50
C SER A 6 -8.19 134.80 -65.13
N GLN A 7 -7.13 135.46 -64.68
CA GLN A 7 -5.90 134.78 -64.25
C GLN A 7 -6.05 134.03 -62.91
N LEU A 8 -6.88 134.53 -61.98
CA LEU A 8 -7.19 133.85 -60.73
C LEU A 8 -8.09 132.63 -60.96
N GLU A 9 -9.12 132.75 -61.80
CA GLU A 9 -10.00 131.64 -62.17
C GLU A 9 -9.22 130.50 -62.85
N LEU A 10 -8.27 130.83 -63.74
CA LEU A 10 -7.41 129.83 -64.37
C LEU A 10 -6.49 129.11 -63.36
N GLN A 11 -6.07 129.81 -62.30
CA GLN A 11 -5.25 129.22 -61.24
C GLN A 11 -6.08 128.28 -60.35
N GLU A 12 -7.34 128.63 -60.08
CA GLU A 12 -8.29 127.81 -59.32
C GLU A 12 -8.65 126.51 -60.08
N VAL A 13 -8.93 126.59 -61.38
CA VAL A 13 -9.20 125.41 -62.21
C VAL A 13 -8.00 124.46 -62.23
N ARG A 14 -6.77 124.97 -62.32
CA ARG A 14 -5.55 124.12 -62.32
C ARG A 14 -5.31 123.41 -60.98
N LEU A 15 -5.66 124.05 -59.86
CA LEU A 15 -5.57 123.41 -58.54
C LEU A 15 -6.63 122.31 -58.38
N SER A 16 -7.86 122.56 -58.82
CA SER A 16 -8.93 121.56 -58.79
C SER A 16 -8.61 120.33 -59.65
N HIS A 17 -8.04 120.53 -60.83
CA HIS A 17 -7.64 119.42 -61.71
C HIS A 17 -6.53 118.57 -61.09
N ARG A 18 -5.53 119.19 -60.44
CA ARG A 18 -4.47 118.45 -59.74
C ARG A 18 -5.00 117.62 -58.58
N GLN A 19 -5.92 118.17 -57.79
CA GLN A 19 -6.51 117.44 -56.66
C GLN A 19 -7.36 116.25 -57.10
N LEU A 20 -8.15 116.41 -58.17
CA LEU A 20 -8.93 115.30 -58.73
C LEU A 20 -8.04 114.22 -59.35
N SER A 21 -6.94 114.60 -60.01
CA SER A 21 -5.99 113.64 -60.58
C SER A 21 -5.32 112.79 -59.49
N ALA A 22 -4.91 113.41 -58.37
CA ALA A 22 -4.30 112.69 -57.26
C ALA A 22 -5.27 111.68 -56.61
N ARG A 23 -6.56 112.06 -56.44
CA ARG A 23 -7.58 111.15 -55.91
C ARG A 23 -7.90 109.97 -56.83
N LEU A 24 -7.83 110.18 -58.14
CA LEU A 24 -8.00 109.10 -59.12
C LEU A 24 -6.82 108.13 -59.07
N GLU A 25 -5.61 108.64 -58.87
CA GLU A 25 -4.39 107.83 -58.74
C GLU A 25 -4.43 106.99 -57.46
N GLU A 26 -4.80 107.57 -56.31
CA GLU A 26 -4.99 106.83 -55.05
C GLU A 26 -6.05 105.72 -55.19
N LEU A 27 -7.23 105.99 -55.78
CA LEU A 27 -8.26 104.97 -55.98
C LEU A 27 -7.83 103.87 -56.96
N THR A 28 -6.99 104.22 -57.95
CA THR A 28 -6.45 103.25 -58.91
C THR A 28 -5.38 102.36 -58.24
N GLU A 29 -4.57 102.92 -57.35
CA GLU A 29 -3.60 102.16 -56.54
C GLU A 29 -4.29 101.25 -55.52
N GLU A 30 -5.36 101.72 -54.86
CA GLU A 30 -6.15 100.91 -53.92
C GLU A 30 -6.84 99.71 -54.62
N CYS A 31 -7.40 99.90 -55.81
CA CYS A 31 -7.96 98.79 -56.60
C CYS A 31 -6.88 97.82 -57.12
N SER A 32 -5.67 98.30 -57.37
CA SER A 32 -4.55 97.47 -57.84
C SER A 32 -3.97 96.59 -56.74
N LEU A 33 -4.02 97.04 -55.48
CA LEU A 33 -3.50 96.30 -54.33
C LEU A 33 -4.51 95.31 -53.74
N GLN A 34 -5.81 95.46 -54.01
CA GLN A 34 -6.87 94.63 -53.41
C GLN A 34 -7.62 93.73 -54.42
N GLY A 35 -7.03 93.47 -55.59
CA GLY A 35 -7.54 92.53 -56.57
C GLY A 35 -7.39 91.07 -56.12
N PHE A 36 -8.36 90.58 -55.34
CA PHE A 36 -8.64 89.15 -55.18
C PHE A 36 -8.84 88.51 -56.57
N SER A 37 -7.87 87.72 -57.03
CA SER A 37 -8.03 86.85 -58.20
C SER A 37 -7.48 85.46 -57.86
N PRO A 38 -8.24 84.37 -58.06
CA PRO A 38 -7.77 83.00 -57.87
C PRO A 38 -6.86 82.64 -59.03
N ASN A 39 -5.56 82.93 -58.90
CA ASN A 39 -4.57 82.63 -59.92
C ASN A 39 -3.75 81.39 -59.50
N PRO A 40 -3.74 80.29 -60.28
CA PRO A 40 -3.05 79.03 -59.96
C PRO A 40 -1.51 79.10 -60.02
N HIS A 41 -0.93 80.30 -59.93
CA HIS A 41 0.51 80.56 -60.04
C HIS A 41 0.98 81.55 -58.97
N SER A 42 0.42 81.45 -57.76
CA SER A 42 1.01 82.06 -56.57
C SER A 42 1.97 81.04 -55.96
N ILE A 43 3.18 81.48 -55.60
CA ILE A 43 4.20 80.65 -54.94
C ILE A 43 3.61 79.92 -53.71
N LEU A 44 2.64 80.52 -53.03
CA LEU A 44 1.92 79.88 -51.91
C LEU A 44 1.09 78.66 -52.34
N CYS A 45 0.40 78.72 -53.48
CA CYS A 45 -0.34 77.57 -54.04
C CYS A 45 0.61 76.48 -54.54
N GLU A 46 1.77 76.85 -55.10
CA GLU A 46 2.80 75.88 -55.50
C GLU A 46 3.43 75.18 -54.28
N ILE A 47 3.62 75.91 -53.18
CA ILE A 47 4.07 75.34 -51.90
C ILE A 47 3.01 74.41 -51.31
N GLU A 48 1.73 74.82 -51.29
CA GLU A 48 0.63 73.98 -50.82
C GLU A 48 0.50 72.69 -51.65
N GLN A 49 0.54 72.78 -52.98
CA GLN A 49 0.53 71.61 -53.87
C GLN A 49 1.77 70.72 -53.68
N SER A 50 2.95 71.32 -53.45
CA SER A 50 4.17 70.55 -53.19
C SER A 50 4.13 69.85 -51.83
N MET A 51 3.56 70.48 -50.80
CA MET A 51 3.37 69.86 -49.49
C MET A 51 2.36 68.71 -49.56
N GLU A 52 1.22 68.91 -50.24
CA GLU A 52 0.24 67.86 -50.50
C GLU A 52 0.87 66.69 -51.30
N GLN A 53 1.70 66.99 -52.30
CA GLN A 53 2.43 65.98 -53.07
C GLN A 53 3.43 65.21 -52.19
N GLU A 54 4.14 65.90 -51.30
CA GLU A 54 5.09 65.28 -50.36
C GLU A 54 4.37 64.37 -49.34
N GLU A 55 3.21 64.79 -48.82
CA GLU A 55 2.36 63.95 -47.96
C GLU A 55 1.89 62.69 -48.68
N LEU A 56 1.40 62.80 -49.93
CA LEU A 56 0.99 61.64 -50.74
C LEU A 56 2.18 60.71 -51.05
N GLU A 57 3.37 61.27 -51.25
CA GLU A 57 4.59 60.47 -51.43
C GLU A 57 5.00 59.74 -50.16
N GLN A 58 4.85 60.36 -48.99
CA GLN A 58 5.07 59.72 -47.70
C GLN A 58 4.05 58.60 -47.44
N GLU A 59 2.77 58.82 -47.72
CA GLU A 59 1.72 57.79 -47.62
C GLU A 59 2.00 56.61 -48.55
N ARG A 60 2.41 56.89 -49.79
CA ARG A 60 2.79 55.85 -50.77
C ARG A 60 3.99 55.04 -50.29
N GLU A 61 4.99 55.68 -49.69
CA GLU A 61 6.16 55.00 -49.15
C GLU A 61 5.81 54.14 -47.93
N GLN A 62 4.92 54.63 -47.06
CA GLN A 62 4.40 53.86 -45.93
C GLN A 62 3.59 52.63 -46.37
N LEU A 63 2.75 52.76 -47.39
CA LEU A 63 2.05 51.63 -48.00
C LEU A 63 3.02 50.61 -48.61
N ARG A 64 4.12 51.08 -49.21
CA ARG A 64 5.19 50.22 -49.74
C ARG A 64 5.85 49.38 -48.64
N LEU A 65 6.15 49.99 -47.49
CA LEU A 65 6.72 49.29 -46.33
C LEU A 65 5.75 48.24 -45.79
N GLN A 66 4.47 48.56 -45.64
CA GLN A 66 3.46 47.61 -45.18
C GLN A 66 3.30 46.41 -46.14
N LEU A 67 3.32 46.67 -47.46
CA LEU A 67 3.27 45.60 -48.47
C LEU A 67 4.51 44.69 -48.39
N TRP A 68 5.68 45.27 -48.15
CA TRP A 68 6.93 44.54 -47.94
C TRP A 68 6.89 43.65 -46.69
N GLU A 69 6.40 44.17 -45.56
CA GLU A 69 6.23 43.40 -44.33
C GLU A 69 5.27 42.22 -44.53
N ALA A 70 4.12 42.46 -45.17
CA ALA A 70 3.16 41.40 -45.49
C ALA A 70 3.77 40.31 -46.38
N TYR A 71 4.55 40.70 -47.39
CA TYR A 71 5.28 39.77 -48.24
C TYR A 71 6.27 38.90 -47.45
N CYS A 72 7.10 39.52 -46.61
CA CYS A 72 8.05 38.80 -45.75
C CYS A 72 7.36 37.81 -44.80
N GLN A 73 6.23 38.21 -44.20
CA GLN A 73 5.44 37.36 -43.31
C GLN A 73 4.89 36.12 -44.04
N VAL A 74 4.26 36.31 -45.22
CA VAL A 74 3.74 35.18 -46.00
C VAL A 74 4.87 34.23 -46.41
N ARG A 75 6.01 34.76 -46.87
CA ARG A 75 7.17 33.94 -47.23
C ARG A 75 7.71 33.15 -46.04
N SER A 76 7.76 33.78 -44.86
CA SER A 76 8.15 33.12 -43.61
C SER A 76 7.20 31.96 -43.29
N ILE A 77 5.89 32.19 -43.35
CA ILE A 77 4.89 31.14 -43.07
C ILE A 77 5.03 29.98 -44.07
N CYS A 78 5.19 30.25 -45.37
CA CYS A 78 5.44 29.20 -46.37
C CYS A 78 6.72 28.39 -46.06
N SER A 79 7.78 29.06 -45.60
CA SER A 79 9.02 28.40 -45.18
C SER A 79 8.81 27.51 -43.95
N HIS A 80 8.08 27.97 -42.93
CA HIS A 80 7.78 27.18 -41.74
C HIS A 80 6.92 25.96 -42.06
N LEU A 81 5.90 26.11 -42.92
CA LEU A 81 5.06 25.00 -43.35
C LEU A 81 5.85 23.97 -44.19
N ARG A 82 6.76 24.44 -45.06
CA ARG A 82 7.67 23.57 -45.81
C ARG A 82 8.70 22.87 -44.90
N GLY A 83 9.21 23.56 -43.89
CA GLY A 83 10.15 23.02 -42.90
C GLY A 83 9.50 21.98 -41.98
N ASN A 84 8.21 22.13 -41.69
CA ASN A 84 7.43 21.12 -40.98
C ASN A 84 7.09 19.89 -41.85
N ASP A 85 7.11 19.99 -43.18
CA ASP A 85 7.02 18.84 -44.12
C ASP A 85 8.36 18.06 -44.23
N ILE A 86 9.49 18.62 -43.75
CA ILE A 86 10.83 17.99 -43.85
C ILE A 86 11.20 17.17 -42.60
N THR A 87 10.42 17.22 -41.53
CA THR A 87 10.73 16.47 -40.29
C THR A 87 10.45 14.97 -40.34
N ASP A 88 10.13 14.40 -41.52
CA ASP A 88 10.03 12.94 -41.68
C ASP A 88 10.68 12.43 -42.99
N SER A 89 11.78 13.05 -43.42
CA SER A 89 12.67 12.46 -44.43
C SER A 89 14.12 12.60 -44.01
N ALA A 90 14.52 11.74 -43.08
CA ALA A 90 15.89 11.29 -43.01
C ALA A 90 16.23 10.65 -44.38
N LEU A 91 17.18 11.26 -45.08
CA LEU A 91 18.08 10.73 -46.13
C LEU A 91 18.23 11.70 -47.32
N SER A 92 19.50 11.90 -47.68
CA SER A 92 20.07 12.58 -48.86
C SER A 92 20.21 14.10 -48.79
N THR A 93 21.40 14.62 -48.46
CA THR A 93 22.62 14.81 -49.31
C THR A 93 22.48 15.87 -50.38
N ASP A 94 23.33 16.88 -50.24
CA ASP A 94 24.00 17.65 -51.29
C ASP A 94 23.11 18.37 -52.33
N SER A 95 22.89 19.66 -52.08
CA SER A 95 22.85 20.64 -53.16
C SER A 95 23.42 21.95 -52.65
N SER A 96 24.66 22.18 -53.07
CA SER A 96 25.42 23.42 -53.12
C SER A 96 24.62 24.64 -53.63
N MET A 97 25.07 25.82 -53.17
CA MET A 97 25.18 27.07 -53.92
C MET A 97 24.15 27.29 -55.05
N ASP A 98 23.18 28.17 -54.81
CA ASP A 98 23.04 29.36 -55.66
C ASP A 98 22.15 30.43 -55.01
N GLU A 99 22.51 31.69 -55.29
CA GLU A 99 21.65 32.87 -55.50
C GLU A 99 20.40 33.04 -54.60
N SER A 100 20.21 34.09 -53.80
CA SER A 100 20.71 35.44 -53.94
C SER A 100 20.63 36.16 -52.58
N SER A 101 21.74 36.77 -52.20
CA SER A 101 21.75 37.94 -51.34
C SER A 101 21.19 39.11 -52.16
N GLU A 102 19.88 39.21 -52.30
CA GLU A 102 19.29 40.49 -52.64
C GLU A 102 19.01 41.20 -51.32
N THR A 103 19.69 42.32 -51.09
CA THR A 103 19.24 43.35 -50.17
C THR A 103 17.91 43.86 -50.72
N LEU A 104 16.83 43.12 -50.48
CA LEU A 104 15.50 43.45 -50.97
C LEU A 104 15.04 44.70 -50.25
N SER A 105 15.27 45.81 -50.92
CA SER A 105 14.79 47.13 -50.54
C SER A 105 13.30 47.18 -50.82
N ALA A 106 12.54 47.96 -50.04
CA ALA A 106 11.11 48.21 -50.24
C ALA A 106 10.77 48.76 -51.65
N LYS A 107 11.79 49.10 -52.44
CA LYS A 107 11.69 49.55 -53.83
C LYS A 107 11.46 48.42 -54.84
N ASP A 108 11.76 47.15 -54.52
CA ASP A 108 11.73 46.03 -55.48
C ASP A 108 10.87 44.85 -55.02
N VAL A 109 9.56 45.04 -54.85
CA VAL A 109 8.61 43.91 -54.86
C VAL A 109 8.15 43.68 -56.30
N PRO A 110 8.58 42.58 -56.97
CA PRO A 110 8.11 42.28 -58.32
C PRO A 110 6.59 42.13 -58.32
N THR A 111 5.93 42.78 -59.27
CA THR A 111 4.47 42.71 -59.42
C THR A 111 4.04 41.25 -59.57
N GLY A 112 3.29 40.72 -58.60
CA GLY A 112 2.80 39.34 -58.59
C GLY A 112 3.50 38.36 -57.62
N SER A 113 4.63 38.73 -57.00
CA SER A 113 5.36 37.84 -56.08
C SER A 113 4.55 37.46 -54.82
N LEU A 114 3.81 38.42 -54.24
CA LEU A 114 2.91 38.16 -53.11
C LEU A 114 1.79 37.17 -53.49
N HIS A 115 1.24 37.28 -54.70
CA HIS A 115 0.19 36.40 -55.18
C HIS A 115 0.67 34.95 -55.34
N ALA A 116 1.89 34.76 -55.87
CA ALA A 116 2.51 33.44 -55.97
C ALA A 116 2.74 32.81 -54.58
N ASN A 117 3.25 33.57 -53.61
CA ASN A 117 3.44 33.09 -52.24
C ASN A 117 2.11 32.76 -51.54
N LEU A 118 1.03 33.52 -51.79
CA LEU A 118 -0.30 33.22 -51.25
C LEU A 118 -0.91 31.95 -51.87
N LEU A 119 -0.71 31.72 -53.17
CA LEU A 119 -1.10 30.46 -53.83
C LEU A 119 -0.32 29.26 -53.26
N GLU A 120 0.97 29.44 -53.01
CA GLU A 120 1.81 28.44 -52.37
C GLU A 120 1.34 28.14 -50.94
N LEU A 121 1.07 29.18 -50.14
CA LEU A 121 0.52 29.03 -48.79
C LEU A 121 -0.78 28.24 -48.81
N ARG A 122 -1.69 28.57 -49.74
CA ARG A 122 -2.95 27.82 -49.91
C ARG A 122 -2.70 26.35 -50.24
N ARG A 123 -1.73 26.05 -51.11
CA ARG A 123 -1.35 24.66 -51.45
C ARG A 123 -0.76 23.92 -50.25
N LEU A 124 0.16 24.54 -49.51
CA LEU A 124 0.80 23.93 -48.33
C LEU A 124 -0.23 23.66 -47.23
N THR A 125 -1.14 24.60 -46.95
CA THR A 125 -2.22 24.39 -45.98
C THR A 125 -3.17 23.27 -46.43
N GLN A 126 -3.49 23.18 -47.72
CA GLN A 126 -4.32 22.10 -48.26
C GLN A 126 -3.63 20.73 -48.13
N ASN A 127 -2.32 20.65 -48.38
CA ASN A 127 -1.57 19.41 -48.20
C ASN A 127 -1.55 18.93 -46.75
N LEU A 128 -1.49 19.84 -45.76
CA LEU A 128 -1.57 19.46 -44.35
C LEU A 128 -2.95 18.92 -43.95
N LEU A 129 -4.00 19.47 -44.56
CA LEU A 129 -5.38 19.00 -44.38
C LEU A 129 -5.59 17.63 -45.05
N ASP A 130 -5.08 17.44 -46.26
CA ASP A 130 -5.22 16.19 -47.03
C ASP A 130 -4.25 15.09 -46.56
N GLY A 131 -3.06 15.45 -46.08
CA GLY A 131 -2.08 14.55 -45.46
C GLY A 131 -2.59 13.89 -44.17
N ASN A 132 -3.70 14.37 -43.62
CA ASN A 132 -4.44 13.72 -42.54
C ASN A 132 -5.13 12.41 -43.00
N GLU A 133 -5.36 12.19 -44.30
CA GLU A 133 -5.90 10.91 -44.82
C GLU A 133 -4.87 9.78 -44.76
N SER A 134 -3.57 10.10 -44.82
CA SER A 134 -2.45 9.16 -44.59
C SER A 134 -2.39 8.65 -43.14
N THR A 135 -3.18 9.22 -42.23
CA THR A 135 -3.35 8.68 -40.86
C THR A 135 -4.14 7.38 -40.84
N SER A 136 -4.84 7.00 -41.93
CA SER A 136 -5.60 5.74 -41.96
C SER A 136 -4.72 4.50 -41.82
N SER A 137 -3.50 4.50 -42.39
CA SER A 137 -2.53 3.40 -42.21
C SER A 137 -1.96 3.39 -40.78
N ARG A 138 -1.64 4.59 -40.23
CA ARG A 138 -1.14 4.73 -38.86
C ARG A 138 -2.20 4.32 -37.82
N ARG A 139 -3.48 4.58 -38.07
CA ARG A 139 -4.60 4.14 -37.23
C ARG A 139 -4.73 2.62 -37.19
N SER A 140 -4.45 1.91 -38.29
CA SER A 140 -4.52 0.45 -38.29
C SER A 140 -3.39 -0.20 -37.48
N ASP A 141 -2.18 0.35 -37.54
CA ASP A 141 -1.07 -0.11 -36.70
C ASP A 141 -1.28 0.26 -35.23
N GLU A 142 -1.86 1.44 -34.96
CA GLU A 142 -2.29 1.88 -33.62
C GLU A 142 -3.34 0.91 -33.04
N GLU A 143 -4.40 0.55 -33.79
CA GLU A 143 -5.43 -0.39 -33.35
C GLU A 143 -4.85 -1.79 -33.06
N VAL A 144 -3.89 -2.27 -33.86
CA VAL A 144 -3.21 -3.56 -33.63
C VAL A 144 -2.34 -3.51 -32.37
N LEU A 145 -1.68 -2.39 -32.11
CA LEU A 145 -0.89 -2.17 -30.89
C LEU A 145 -1.80 -2.05 -29.65
N GLU A 146 -2.91 -1.33 -29.74
CA GLU A 146 -3.91 -1.24 -28.67
C GLU A 146 -4.47 -2.62 -28.30
N GLU A 147 -4.76 -3.44 -29.31
CA GLU A 147 -5.22 -4.83 -29.11
C GLU A 147 -4.14 -5.71 -28.47
N GLN A 148 -2.86 -5.55 -28.86
CA GLN A 148 -1.75 -6.23 -28.19
C GLN A 148 -1.59 -5.78 -26.73
N VAL A 149 -1.70 -4.48 -26.46
CA VAL A 149 -1.64 -3.93 -25.10
C VAL A 149 -2.80 -4.45 -24.28
N ARG A 150 -4.01 -4.51 -24.83
CA ARG A 150 -5.19 -5.09 -24.18
C ARG A 150 -4.97 -6.56 -23.86
N LYS A 151 -4.46 -7.33 -24.83
CA LYS A 151 -4.16 -8.75 -24.65
C LYS A 151 -3.08 -8.99 -23.58
N LEU A 152 -1.98 -8.25 -23.62
CA LEU A 152 -0.92 -8.34 -22.61
C LEU A 152 -1.42 -7.91 -21.22
N SER A 153 -2.33 -6.93 -21.16
CA SER A 153 -2.96 -6.51 -19.91
C SER A 153 -3.87 -7.60 -19.33
N GLU A 154 -4.60 -8.31 -20.20
CA GLU A 154 -5.41 -9.48 -19.83
C GLU A 154 -4.51 -10.60 -19.30
N GLU A 155 -3.44 -10.95 -20.01
CA GLU A 155 -2.47 -11.98 -19.61
C GLU A 155 -1.78 -11.61 -18.27
N LEU A 156 -1.43 -10.33 -18.07
CA LEU A 156 -0.90 -9.84 -16.80
C LEU A 156 -1.91 -9.96 -15.65
N ARG A 157 -3.19 -9.73 -15.93
CA ARG A 157 -4.29 -9.89 -14.96
C ARG A 157 -4.48 -11.36 -14.61
N GLU A 158 -4.52 -12.25 -15.59
CA GLU A 158 -4.61 -13.70 -15.37
C GLU A 158 -3.41 -14.23 -14.56
N LEU A 159 -2.20 -13.81 -14.89
CA LEU A 159 -0.99 -14.16 -14.13
C LEU A 159 -1.06 -13.67 -12.68
N ARG A 160 -1.59 -12.46 -12.45
CA ARG A 160 -1.79 -11.92 -11.10
C ARG A 160 -2.80 -12.74 -10.31
N GLU A 161 -3.94 -13.06 -10.91
CA GLU A 161 -4.98 -13.88 -10.26
C GLU A 161 -4.43 -15.28 -9.91
N LEU A 162 -3.67 -15.91 -10.81
CA LEU A 162 -3.02 -17.20 -10.54
C LEU A 162 -1.97 -17.09 -9.42
N TYR A 163 -1.17 -16.03 -9.42
CA TYR A 163 -0.19 -15.78 -8.36
C TYR A 163 -0.87 -15.59 -6.99
N GLU A 164 -1.96 -14.81 -6.94
CA GLU A 164 -2.75 -14.61 -5.72
C GLU A 164 -3.40 -15.91 -5.23
N GLN A 165 -3.90 -16.75 -6.15
CA GLN A 165 -4.43 -18.07 -5.81
C GLN A 165 -3.35 -19.01 -5.25
N GLU A 166 -2.18 -19.07 -5.86
CA GLU A 166 -1.06 -19.86 -5.35
C GLU A 166 -0.55 -19.33 -3.99
N GLN A 167 -0.55 -18.01 -3.81
CA GLN A 167 -0.22 -17.38 -2.54
C GLN A 167 -1.24 -17.76 -1.45
N GLU A 168 -2.54 -17.74 -1.74
CA GLU A 168 -3.57 -18.14 -0.79
C GLU A 168 -3.51 -19.65 -0.48
N LYS A 169 -3.27 -20.51 -1.48
CA LYS A 169 -3.01 -21.95 -1.25
C LYS A 169 -1.82 -22.17 -0.33
N THR A 170 -0.74 -21.42 -0.54
CA THR A 170 0.46 -21.48 0.31
C THR A 170 0.12 -21.03 1.73
N ARG A 171 -0.66 -19.95 1.88
CA ARG A 171 -1.14 -19.44 3.18
C ARG A 171 -1.98 -20.49 3.92
N ASN A 172 -2.94 -21.11 3.23
CA ASN A 172 -3.81 -22.15 3.78
C ASN A 172 -3.00 -23.39 4.18
N SER A 173 -2.09 -23.85 3.33
CA SER A 173 -1.20 -24.97 3.66
C SER A 173 -0.33 -24.66 4.89
N GLN A 174 0.17 -23.42 5.03
CA GLN A 174 0.93 -23.01 6.20
C GLN A 174 0.07 -23.01 7.47
N GLU A 175 -1.18 -22.57 7.39
CA GLU A 175 -2.13 -22.64 8.52
C GLU A 175 -2.43 -24.10 8.91
N GLU A 176 -2.64 -25.00 7.95
CA GLU A 176 -2.83 -26.44 8.20
C GLU A 176 -1.61 -27.07 8.86
N VAL A 177 -0.39 -26.75 8.38
CA VAL A 177 0.86 -27.22 8.99
C VAL A 177 0.97 -26.75 10.43
N LEU A 178 0.61 -25.50 10.74
CA LEU A 178 0.60 -24.98 12.11
C LEU A 178 -0.46 -25.69 12.97
N GLN A 179 -1.65 -25.94 12.44
CA GLN A 179 -2.70 -26.69 13.16
C GLN A 179 -2.26 -28.11 13.49
N LEU A 180 -1.70 -28.83 12.50
CA LEU A 180 -1.17 -30.18 12.70
C LEU A 180 0.01 -30.18 13.68
N HIS A 181 0.91 -29.20 13.61
CA HIS A 181 2.01 -29.05 14.54
C HIS A 181 1.50 -28.88 15.99
N ASN A 182 0.52 -28.01 16.21
CA ASN A 182 -0.11 -27.84 17.52
C ASN A 182 -0.79 -29.13 18.01
N GLN A 183 -1.47 -29.86 17.12
CA GLN A 183 -2.08 -31.14 17.47
C GLN A 183 -1.03 -32.19 17.88
N VAL A 184 0.07 -32.30 17.13
CA VAL A 184 1.18 -33.19 17.46
C VAL A 184 1.84 -32.79 18.80
N ALA A 185 1.97 -31.50 19.09
CA ALA A 185 2.50 -31.01 20.36
C ALA A 185 1.60 -31.42 21.54
N LEU A 186 0.28 -31.24 21.42
CA LEU A 186 -0.68 -31.67 22.45
C LEU A 186 -0.65 -33.18 22.67
N LEU A 187 -0.70 -33.97 21.59
CA LEU A 187 -0.61 -35.42 21.67
C LEU A 187 0.72 -35.89 22.26
N SER A 188 1.83 -35.20 21.97
CA SER A 188 3.14 -35.53 22.56
C SER A 188 3.15 -35.33 24.08
N VAL A 189 2.51 -34.27 24.58
CA VAL A 189 2.34 -34.03 26.03
C VAL A 189 1.43 -35.08 26.67
N GLU A 190 0.34 -35.45 26.00
CA GLU A 190 -0.56 -36.50 26.50
C GLU A 190 0.13 -37.87 26.56
N VAL A 191 0.93 -38.20 25.54
CA VAL A 191 1.75 -39.41 25.50
C VAL A 191 2.81 -39.38 26.60
N SER A 192 3.49 -38.25 26.84
CA SER A 192 4.47 -38.16 27.93
C SER A 192 3.81 -38.30 29.30
N SER A 193 2.67 -37.63 29.53
CA SER A 193 1.90 -37.74 30.78
C SER A 193 1.43 -39.17 31.02
N SER A 194 0.85 -39.81 30.00
CA SER A 194 0.39 -41.20 30.08
C SER A 194 1.55 -42.17 30.32
N ARG A 195 2.71 -41.90 29.74
CA ARG A 195 3.93 -42.69 29.96
C ARG A 195 4.44 -42.54 31.39
N GLU A 196 4.49 -41.33 31.92
CA GLU A 196 4.88 -41.05 33.31
C GLU A 196 3.92 -41.75 34.30
N GLU A 197 2.61 -41.69 34.06
CA GLU A 197 1.64 -42.44 34.87
C GLU A 197 1.84 -43.95 34.79
N ASN A 198 2.15 -44.50 33.61
CA ASN A 198 2.42 -45.93 33.45
C ASN A 198 3.71 -46.35 34.17
N GLU A 199 4.77 -45.54 34.05
CA GLU A 199 6.04 -45.75 34.75
C GLU A 199 5.83 -45.65 36.27
N HIS A 200 5.03 -44.68 36.74
CA HIS A 200 4.66 -44.57 38.15
C HIS A 200 3.87 -45.79 38.63
N LEU A 201 2.87 -46.25 37.88
CA LEU A 201 2.09 -47.45 38.22
C LEU A 201 2.95 -48.72 38.20
N ARG A 202 3.89 -48.86 37.25
CA ARG A 202 4.86 -49.96 37.25
C ARG A 202 5.79 -49.89 38.44
N ALA A 203 6.37 -48.72 38.72
CA ALA A 203 7.22 -48.53 39.88
C ALA A 203 6.45 -48.85 41.17
N MET A 204 5.20 -48.40 41.28
CA MET A 204 4.33 -48.76 42.39
C MET A 204 4.05 -50.26 42.43
N ALA A 205 3.83 -50.95 41.30
CA ALA A 205 3.60 -52.39 41.24
C ALA A 205 4.87 -53.23 41.52
N GLU A 206 6.05 -52.73 41.17
CA GLU A 206 7.35 -53.32 41.50
C GLU A 206 7.71 -53.07 42.98
N VAL A 207 7.39 -51.88 43.50
CA VAL A 207 7.62 -51.51 44.91
C VAL A 207 6.56 -52.10 45.82
N HIS A 208 5.35 -52.39 45.34
CA HIS A 208 4.42 -53.29 46.00
C HIS A 208 5.11 -54.68 45.95
N GLU A 209 5.79 -55.29 46.94
CA GLU A 209 5.67 -55.46 48.40
C GLU A 209 4.32 -55.90 49.03
N PRO A 210 3.14 -56.01 48.39
CA PRO A 210 1.98 -56.58 49.06
C PRO A 210 2.19 -58.08 49.11
N ASN A 211 2.90 -58.68 48.15
CA ASN A 211 3.25 -60.09 48.18
C ASN A 211 4.26 -60.36 49.29
N GLU A 212 5.28 -59.52 49.47
CA GLU A 212 6.28 -59.69 50.54
C GLU A 212 5.70 -59.39 51.93
N GLN A 213 4.95 -58.29 52.07
CA GLN A 213 4.23 -57.98 53.31
C GLN A 213 3.15 -59.03 53.64
N LEU A 214 2.38 -59.49 52.65
CA LEU A 214 1.41 -60.57 52.83
C LEU A 214 2.10 -61.88 53.19
N GLN A 215 3.22 -62.23 52.53
CA GLN A 215 4.01 -63.41 52.87
C GLN A 215 4.59 -63.32 54.28
N SER A 216 5.08 -62.15 54.69
CA SER A 216 5.52 -61.92 56.08
C SER A 216 4.38 -62.09 57.06
N ALA A 217 3.22 -61.47 56.81
CA ALA A 217 2.05 -61.61 57.66
C ALA A 217 1.51 -63.05 57.73
N ILE A 218 1.56 -63.80 56.62
CA ILE A 218 1.23 -65.24 56.58
C ILE A 218 2.21 -66.03 57.44
N ARG A 219 3.52 -65.77 57.30
CA ARG A 219 4.56 -66.44 58.09
C ARG A 219 4.40 -66.17 59.58
N ASP A 220 4.13 -64.94 59.97
CA ASP A 220 3.92 -64.55 61.37
C ASP A 220 2.67 -65.22 61.95
N ARG A 221 1.58 -65.29 61.17
CA ARG A 221 0.37 -66.03 61.53
C ARG A 221 0.67 -67.52 61.72
N ASP A 222 1.41 -68.14 60.81
CA ASP A 222 1.72 -69.57 60.86
C ASP A 222 2.63 -69.89 62.06
N GLU A 223 3.57 -69.01 62.40
CA GLU A 223 4.36 -69.10 63.62
C GLU A 223 3.50 -69.01 64.88
N ALA A 224 2.55 -68.06 64.92
CA ALA A 224 1.61 -67.92 66.03
C ALA A 224 0.72 -69.16 66.18
N ILE A 225 0.26 -69.75 65.06
CA ILE A 225 -0.51 -71.01 65.07
C ILE A 225 0.35 -72.16 65.60
N ALA A 226 1.61 -72.26 65.19
CA ALA A 226 2.53 -73.29 65.67
C ALA A 226 2.76 -73.17 67.20
N LYS A 227 3.00 -71.95 67.69
CA LYS A 227 3.12 -71.66 69.13
C LYS A 227 1.86 -72.03 69.90
N LYS A 228 0.68 -71.66 69.38
CA LYS A 228 -0.60 -72.04 69.99
C LYS A 228 -0.76 -73.56 70.09
N LYS A 229 -0.49 -74.30 69.01
CA LYS A 229 -0.56 -75.78 69.01
C LYS A 229 0.42 -76.41 69.98
N ALA A 230 1.63 -75.87 70.11
CA ALA A 230 2.61 -76.34 71.09
C ALA A 230 2.10 -76.17 72.53
N VAL A 231 1.54 -74.99 72.86
CA VAL A 231 0.95 -74.73 74.17
C VAL A 231 -0.26 -75.64 74.42
N GLU A 232 -1.13 -75.85 73.43
CA GLU A 232 -2.27 -76.78 73.54
C GLU A 232 -1.83 -78.23 73.80
N MET A 233 -0.72 -78.66 73.19
CA MET A 233 -0.14 -79.99 73.42
C MET A 233 0.41 -80.14 74.85
N GLU A 234 1.15 -79.15 75.35
CA GLU A 234 1.63 -79.15 76.74
C GLU A 234 0.48 -79.08 77.75
N LEU A 235 -0.58 -78.33 77.45
CA LEU A 235 -1.79 -78.30 78.27
C LEU A 235 -2.47 -79.68 78.34
N ALA A 236 -2.59 -80.37 77.20
CA ALA A 236 -3.15 -81.72 77.15
C ALA A 236 -2.30 -82.71 77.97
N LYS A 237 -0.97 -82.60 77.89
CA LYS A 237 -0.04 -83.41 78.69
C LYS A 237 -0.23 -83.16 80.19
N CYS A 238 -0.23 -81.89 80.62
CA CYS A 238 -0.47 -81.53 82.02
C CYS A 238 -1.83 -82.05 82.54
N LYS A 239 -2.87 -82.02 81.70
CA LYS A 239 -4.18 -82.59 82.04
C LYS A 239 -4.09 -84.11 82.28
N ILE A 240 -3.37 -84.84 81.43
CA ILE A 240 -3.12 -86.28 81.62
C ILE A 240 -2.36 -86.53 82.92
N ASP A 241 -1.32 -85.74 83.21
CA ASP A 241 -0.53 -85.86 84.43
C ASP A 241 -1.38 -85.64 85.69
N ILE A 242 -2.26 -84.62 85.69
CA ILE A 242 -3.22 -84.37 86.78
C ILE A 242 -4.20 -85.54 86.94
N MET A 243 -4.74 -86.08 85.84
CA MET A 243 -5.65 -87.23 85.90
C MET A 243 -4.95 -88.47 86.47
N SER A 244 -3.70 -88.73 86.08
CA SER A 244 -2.86 -89.80 86.64
C SER A 244 -2.61 -89.61 88.13
N LEU A 245 -2.23 -88.39 88.54
CA LEU A 245 -1.97 -88.07 89.95
C LEU A 245 -3.24 -88.20 90.80
N ASN A 246 -4.40 -87.79 90.26
CA ASN A 246 -5.68 -87.95 90.95
C ASN A 246 -6.03 -89.44 91.15
N SER A 247 -5.79 -90.29 90.14
CA SER A 247 -5.95 -91.74 90.29
C SER A 247 -5.04 -92.30 91.39
N GLN A 248 -3.75 -91.91 91.39
CA GLN A 248 -2.79 -92.34 92.43
C GLN A 248 -3.22 -91.88 93.83
N LEU A 249 -3.76 -90.66 93.95
CA LEU A 249 -4.26 -90.13 95.21
C LEU A 249 -5.47 -90.91 95.71
N LEU A 250 -6.43 -91.23 94.83
CA LEU A 250 -7.60 -92.03 95.17
C LEU A 250 -7.18 -93.45 95.64
N ASP A 251 -6.23 -94.08 94.95
CA ASP A 251 -5.69 -95.39 95.33
C ASP A 251 -5.02 -95.33 96.71
N ALA A 252 -4.22 -94.29 96.99
CA ALA A 252 -3.57 -94.10 98.28
C ALA A 252 -4.57 -93.85 99.42
N ILE A 253 -5.63 -93.07 99.17
CA ILE A 253 -6.73 -92.86 100.13
C ILE A 253 -7.45 -94.19 100.41
N GLN A 254 -7.75 -94.96 99.37
CA GLN A 254 -8.41 -96.25 99.51
C GLN A 254 -7.57 -97.26 100.31
N GLN A 255 -6.25 -97.30 100.05
CA GLN A 255 -5.31 -98.11 100.83
C GLN A 255 -5.28 -97.67 102.30
N LYS A 256 -5.18 -96.35 102.57
CA LYS A 256 -5.19 -95.81 103.93
C LYS A 256 -6.47 -96.16 104.68
N LEU A 257 -7.63 -96.01 104.03
CA LEU A 257 -8.93 -96.34 104.62
C LEU A 257 -9.01 -97.82 105.00
N ASN A 258 -8.56 -98.71 104.12
CA ASN A 258 -8.51 -100.15 104.40
C ASN A 258 -7.61 -100.47 105.61
N LEU A 259 -6.41 -99.88 105.67
CA LEU A 259 -5.51 -100.05 106.81
C LEU A 259 -6.11 -99.50 108.12
N SER A 260 -6.79 -98.36 108.08
CA SER A 260 -7.51 -97.80 109.23
C SER A 260 -8.61 -98.74 109.72
N GLN A 261 -9.42 -99.30 108.80
CA GLN A 261 -10.45 -100.29 109.15
C GLN A 261 -9.86 -101.55 109.76
N GLN A 262 -8.75 -102.06 109.21
CA GLN A 262 -8.05 -103.20 109.81
C GLN A 262 -7.56 -102.87 111.23
N LEU A 263 -6.95 -101.70 111.43
CA LEU A 263 -6.45 -101.27 112.73
C LEU A 263 -7.57 -101.14 113.77
N GLU A 264 -8.72 -100.57 113.40
CA GLU A 264 -9.92 -100.53 114.24
C GLU A 264 -10.41 -101.94 114.61
N ALA A 265 -10.43 -102.87 113.65
CA ALA A 265 -10.80 -104.26 113.91
C ALA A 265 -9.82 -104.96 114.87
N TRP A 266 -8.51 -104.75 114.71
CA TRP A 266 -7.49 -105.27 115.64
C TRP A 266 -7.64 -104.68 117.04
N GLN A 267 -7.92 -103.38 117.15
CA GLN A 267 -8.16 -102.72 118.43
C GLN A 267 -9.41 -103.28 119.12
N PHE A 268 -10.53 -103.43 118.41
CA PHE A 268 -11.75 -104.02 118.95
C PHE A 268 -11.53 -105.45 119.44
N ALA A 269 -10.83 -106.28 118.65
CA ALA A 269 -10.49 -107.65 119.04
C ALA A 269 -9.59 -107.69 120.28
N SER A 270 -8.57 -106.84 120.34
CA SER A 270 -7.64 -106.74 121.49
C SER A 270 -8.36 -106.27 122.76
N SER A 271 -9.19 -105.23 122.68
CA SER A 271 -10.03 -104.77 123.79
C SER A 271 -11.01 -105.85 124.24
N GLY A 272 -11.66 -106.55 123.31
CA GLY A 272 -12.52 -107.70 123.61
C GLY A 272 -11.77 -108.79 124.38
N LEU A 273 -10.61 -109.22 123.88
CA LEU A 273 -9.75 -110.20 124.56
C LEU A 273 -9.32 -109.72 125.95
N PHE A 274 -8.95 -108.44 126.09
CA PHE A 274 -8.60 -107.85 127.38
C PHE A 274 -9.79 -107.87 128.36
N THR A 275 -11.00 -107.53 127.91
CA THR A 275 -12.21 -107.59 128.77
C THR A 275 -12.52 -109.02 129.22
N VAL A 276 -12.40 -110.01 128.33
CA VAL A 276 -12.60 -111.43 128.66
C VAL A 276 -11.55 -111.91 129.66
N TRP A 277 -10.29 -111.55 129.44
CA TRP A 277 -9.19 -111.87 130.36
C TRP A 277 -9.41 -111.25 131.75
N LEU A 278 -9.84 -109.98 131.79
CA LEU A 278 -10.11 -109.26 133.04
C LEU A 278 -11.27 -109.90 133.82
N LEU A 279 -12.35 -110.31 133.13
CA LEU A 279 -13.48 -111.05 133.71
C LEU A 279 -13.05 -112.39 134.32
N TRP A 280 -12.16 -113.14 133.66
CA TRP A 280 -11.66 -114.42 134.18
C TRP A 280 -10.71 -114.23 135.37
N PHE A 281 -9.97 -113.13 135.41
CA PHE A 281 -9.05 -112.81 136.51
C PHE A 281 -9.73 -112.28 137.77
N LEU A 282 -10.92 -111.66 137.65
CA LEU A 282 -11.68 -111.07 138.76
C LEU A 282 -12.70 -112.03 139.42
N ILE A 283 -12.87 -113.25 138.89
CA ILE A 283 -13.68 -114.34 139.47
C ILE A 283 -12.74 -115.27 140.24
#